data_AF-A0A955GCY4-F1
#
_entry.id   AF-A0A955GCY4-F1
#
_cell.length_a   1.000
_cell.length_b   1.000
_cell.length_c   1.000
_cell.angle_alpha   90.00
_cell.angle_beta   90.00
_cell.angle_gamma   90.00
#
_symmetry.space_group_name_H-M   'P 1'
#
loop_
_entity.id
_entity.type
_entity.pdbx_description
1 polymer ?
#
loop_
_entity_poly.entity_id
_entity_poly.type
_entity_poly.pdbx_seq_one_letter_code
_entity_poly.pdbx_strand_id
1 'polypeptide(L)'
;FTNEEREGFQKFIDAGYIDSFRLFTPEGNGYYTWWTHWANARARNVGWRIDYIMVSPKLKKRLKSAQIHASVMGSDHCPVSIEIIP
;
A
#
# COMPACT_ATOMS: atom_id res chain seq x y z
N PHE A 1 11.73 10.16 3.85
CA PHE A 1 11.72 8.75 4.24
C PHE A 1 13.12 8.39 4.64
N THR A 2 13.31 8.09 5.91
CA THR A 2 14.63 7.81 6.46
C THR A 2 15.00 6.34 6.25
N ASN A 3 16.26 6.01 6.46
CA ASN A 3 16.71 4.62 6.37
C ASN A 3 16.11 3.79 7.51
N GLU A 4 16.01 4.37 8.70
CA GLU A 4 15.46 3.73 9.90
C GLU A 4 13.99 3.34 9.73
N GLU A 5 13.18 4.21 9.10
CA GLU A 5 11.77 3.91 8.78
C GLU A 5 11.67 2.72 7.81
N ARG A 6 12.54 2.67 6.80
CA ARG A 6 12.60 1.58 5.80
C ARG A 6 13.03 0.27 6.41
N GLU A 7 14.06 0.29 7.23
CA GLU A 7 14.55 -0.88 7.96
C GLU A 7 13.50 -1.39 8.96
N GLY A 8 12.79 -0.48 9.62
CA GLY A 8 11.65 -0.82 10.48
C GLY A 8 10.57 -1.58 9.72
N PHE A 9 10.18 -1.11 8.54
CA PHE A 9 9.21 -1.81 7.69
C PHE A 9 9.75 -3.16 7.19
N GLN A 10 11.03 -3.21 6.80
CA GLN A 10 11.69 -4.44 6.35
C GLN A 10 11.64 -5.54 7.42
N LYS A 11 11.75 -5.20 8.70
CA LYS A 11 11.62 -6.17 9.81
C LYS A 11 10.25 -6.88 9.82
N PHE A 12 9.16 -6.22 9.42
CA PHE A 12 7.87 -6.90 9.28
C PHE A 12 7.88 -7.92 8.14
N ILE A 13 8.51 -7.56 7.02
CA ILE A 13 8.66 -8.46 5.86
C ILE A 13 9.52 -9.66 6.23
N ASP A 14 10.65 -9.44 6.90
CA ASP A 14 11.57 -10.49 7.34
C ASP A 14 10.93 -11.41 8.39
N ALA A 15 10.03 -10.88 9.23
CA ALA A 15 9.20 -11.67 10.13
C ALA A 15 8.10 -12.48 9.43
N GLY A 16 7.99 -12.37 8.10
CA GLY A 16 7.08 -13.14 7.27
C GLY A 16 5.74 -12.48 6.97
N TYR A 17 5.52 -11.22 7.35
CA TYR A 17 4.32 -10.50 6.92
C TYR A 17 4.37 -10.20 5.43
N ILE A 18 3.23 -10.30 4.77
CA ILE A 18 3.10 -10.12 3.32
C ILE A 18 2.43 -8.77 3.05
N ASP A 19 3.08 -7.91 2.28
CA ASP A 19 2.42 -6.73 1.70
C ASP A 19 1.36 -7.21 0.69
N SER A 20 0.09 -7.12 1.06
CA SER A 20 -1.03 -7.63 0.25
C SER A 20 -1.07 -7.02 -1.15
N PHE A 21 -0.78 -5.71 -1.27
CA PHE A 21 -0.80 -5.03 -2.56
C PHE A 21 0.33 -5.55 -3.46
N ARG A 22 1.54 -5.68 -2.92
CA ARG A 22 2.69 -6.20 -3.68
C ARG A 22 2.60 -7.68 -4.01
N LEU A 23 1.75 -8.44 -3.33
CA LEU A 23 1.44 -9.81 -3.74
C LEU A 23 0.75 -9.87 -5.11
N PHE A 24 -0.18 -8.95 -5.39
CA PHE A 24 -0.92 -8.90 -6.66
C PHE A 24 -0.32 -7.95 -7.70
N THR A 25 0.46 -6.96 -7.24
CA THR A 25 1.14 -5.96 -8.08
C THR A 25 2.64 -5.94 -7.73
N PRO A 26 3.39 -6.99 -8.09
CA PRO A 26 4.76 -7.20 -7.63
C PRO A 26 5.72 -6.12 -8.13
N GLU A 27 5.45 -5.57 -9.31
CA GLU A 27 6.30 -4.58 -9.96
C GLU A 27 5.52 -3.30 -10.30
N GLY A 28 6.25 -2.27 -10.70
CA GLY A 28 5.67 -1.00 -11.15
C GLY A 28 5.56 0.08 -10.08
N ASN A 29 5.50 1.31 -10.58
CA ASN A 29 5.50 2.57 -9.84
C ASN A 29 4.17 3.32 -10.05
N GLY A 30 3.97 4.44 -9.36
CA GLY A 30 2.77 5.26 -9.51
C GLY A 30 1.56 4.79 -8.68
N TYR A 31 1.71 3.68 -7.94
CA TYR A 31 0.70 3.16 -7.01
C TYR A 31 0.83 3.84 -5.65
N TYR A 32 0.25 5.02 -5.53
CA TYR A 32 0.33 5.84 -4.32
C TYR A 32 -0.99 5.88 -3.58
N THR A 33 -0.90 6.08 -2.27
CA THR A 33 -2.07 6.19 -1.39
C THR A 33 -2.14 7.55 -0.73
N TRP A 34 -1.05 8.31 -0.76
CA TRP A 34 -0.95 9.66 -0.22
C TRP A 34 -0.33 10.61 -1.23
N TRP A 35 -0.84 11.84 -1.26
CA TRP A 35 -0.28 12.96 -2.00
C TRP A 35 -0.41 14.23 -1.17
N THR A 36 0.66 15.02 -1.14
CA THR A 36 0.59 16.35 -0.53
C THR A 36 -0.46 17.23 -1.20
N HIS A 37 -1.07 18.13 -0.43
CA HIS A 37 -2.10 19.06 -0.91
C HIS A 37 -1.56 20.15 -1.86
N TRP A 38 -0.28 20.46 -1.81
CA TRP A 38 0.30 21.53 -2.64
C TRP A 38 0.83 21.03 -3.98
N ALA A 39 1.13 21.97 -4.87
CA ALA A 39 1.72 21.72 -6.19
C ALA A 39 0.94 20.71 -7.05
N ASN A 40 -0.37 20.59 -6.81
CA ASN A 40 -1.27 19.68 -7.52
C ASN A 40 -0.73 18.23 -7.58
N ALA A 41 -0.08 17.77 -6.50
CA ALA A 41 0.68 16.53 -6.51
C ALA A 41 -0.19 15.30 -6.84
N ARG A 42 -1.44 15.27 -6.35
CA ARG A 42 -2.40 14.20 -6.63
C ARG A 42 -2.74 14.08 -8.11
N ALA A 43 -3.05 15.20 -8.78
CA ALA A 43 -3.36 15.18 -10.21
C ALA A 43 -2.14 14.82 -11.09
N ARG A 44 -0.93 15.15 -10.64
CA ARG A 44 0.34 14.76 -11.31
C ARG A 44 0.85 13.37 -10.91
N ASN A 45 0.11 12.68 -10.04
CA ASN A 45 0.49 11.42 -9.42
C ASN A 45 1.90 11.43 -8.80
N VAL A 46 2.29 12.50 -8.13
CA VAL A 46 3.55 12.60 -7.38
C VAL A 46 3.23 12.29 -5.92
N GLY A 47 3.30 11.02 -5.55
CA GLY A 47 2.78 10.52 -4.28
C GLY A 47 3.67 9.47 -3.62
N TRP A 48 3.18 9.00 -2.49
CA TRP A 48 3.83 7.98 -1.67
C TRP A 48 2.82 6.87 -1.40
N ARG A 49 3.30 5.64 -1.26
CA ARG A 49 2.47 4.53 -0.76
C ARG A 49 2.81 4.33 0.70
N ILE A 50 1.96 4.83 1.59
CA ILE A 50 2.18 4.76 3.04
C ILE A 50 1.04 4.08 3.80
N ASP A 51 0.02 3.61 3.08
CA ASP A 51 -1.10 2.85 3.63
C ASP A 51 -0.97 1.39 3.19
N TYR A 52 -0.90 0.48 4.16
CA TYR A 52 -0.61 -0.94 3.94
C TYR A 52 -1.61 -1.82 4.68
N ILE A 53 -2.00 -2.93 4.05
CA ILE A 53 -2.63 -4.05 4.74
C ILE A 53 -1.64 -5.21 4.70
N MET A 54 -0.98 -5.47 5.82
CA MET A 54 -0.01 -6.55 5.98
C MET A 54 -0.74 -7.84 6.37
N VAL A 55 -0.47 -8.93 5.65
CA VAL A 55 -1.19 -10.19 5.78
C VAL A 55 -0.26 -11.26 6.33
N SER A 56 -0.72 -12.03 7.30
CA SER A 56 0.05 -13.17 7.83
C SER A 56 0.14 -14.29 6.77
N PRO A 57 1.21 -15.10 6.77
CA PRO A 57 1.36 -16.21 5.81
C PRO A 57 0.18 -17.17 5.77
N LYS A 58 -0.46 -17.40 6.92
CA LYS A 58 -1.63 -18.30 7.06
C LYS A 58 -2.85 -17.80 6.27
N LEU A 59 -2.99 -16.48 6.09
CA LEU A 59 -4.09 -15.87 5.35
C LEU A 59 -3.78 -15.69 3.85
N LYS A 60 -2.53 -15.91 3.41
CA LYS A 60 -2.12 -15.72 2.01
C LYS A 60 -3.03 -16.45 1.01
N LYS A 61 -3.37 -17.72 1.29
CA LYS A 61 -4.19 -18.55 0.39
C LYS A 61 -5.65 -18.09 0.30
N ARG A 62 -6.12 -17.33 1.29
CA ARG A 62 -7.49 -16.80 1.34
C ARG A 62 -7.59 -15.40 0.74
N LEU A 63 -6.46 -14.75 0.50
CA LEU A 63 -6.44 -13.41 -0.06
C LEU A 63 -6.80 -13.48 -1.54
N LYS A 64 -7.88 -12.79 -1.92
CA LYS A 64 -8.42 -12.78 -3.29
C LYS A 64 -7.96 -11.55 -4.08
N SER A 65 -7.91 -10.39 -3.44
CA SER A 65 -7.47 -9.15 -4.10
C SER A 65 -6.96 -8.12 -3.09
N ALA A 66 -6.19 -7.15 -3.56
CA ALA A 66 -5.76 -5.96 -2.84
C ALA A 66 -5.80 -4.76 -3.79
N GLN A 67 -6.39 -3.63 -3.36
CA GLN A 67 -6.68 -2.49 -4.23
C GLN A 67 -6.36 -1.15 -3.56
N ILE A 68 -5.99 -0.17 -4.38
CA ILE A 68 -5.80 1.24 -4.03
C ILE A 68 -6.90 2.04 -4.73
N HIS A 69 -7.67 2.83 -3.99
CA HIS A 69 -8.84 3.56 -4.49
C HIS A 69 -8.51 5.01 -4.79
N ALA A 70 -7.52 5.25 -5.66
CA ALA A 70 -6.94 6.59 -5.91
C ALA A 70 -7.95 7.66 -6.38
N SER A 71 -9.08 7.26 -6.96
CA SER A 71 -10.16 8.16 -7.39
C SER A 71 -11.03 8.67 -6.24
N VAL A 72 -11.02 8.01 -5.08
CA VAL A 72 -11.85 8.41 -3.93
C VAL A 72 -11.24 9.61 -3.23
N MET A 73 -11.97 10.73 -3.25
CA MET A 73 -11.55 12.01 -2.71
C MET A 73 -12.05 12.22 -1.28
N GLY A 74 -11.44 13.17 -0.55
CA GLY A 74 -11.87 13.58 0.80
C GLY A 74 -10.72 13.76 1.79
N SER A 75 -9.56 13.19 1.51
CA SER A 75 -8.31 13.31 2.29
C SER A 75 -7.12 13.45 1.32
N ASP A 76 -5.96 13.84 1.84
CA ASP A 76 -4.64 13.65 1.21
C ASP A 76 -4.30 12.18 0.99
N HIS A 77 -4.92 11.28 1.74
CA HIS A 77 -4.91 9.84 1.50
C HIS A 77 -6.09 9.37 0.62
N CYS A 78 -5.95 8.20 0.01
CA CYS A 78 -7.05 7.42 -0.54
C CYS A 78 -7.18 6.06 0.17
N PRO A 79 -8.38 5.46 0.20
CA PRO A 79 -8.57 4.15 0.82
C PRO A 79 -7.76 3.04 0.15
N VAL A 80 -7.39 2.04 0.94
CA VAL A 80 -6.88 0.74 0.48
C VAL A 80 -7.77 -0.37 1.01
N SER A 81 -7.92 -1.44 0.24
CA SER A 81 -8.75 -2.58 0.66
C SER A 81 -8.15 -3.90 0.24
N ILE A 82 -8.59 -4.96 0.91
CA ILE A 82 -8.38 -6.34 0.50
C ILE A 82 -9.70 -7.10 0.46
N GLU A 83 -9.75 -8.17 -0.31
CA GLU A 83 -10.83 -9.16 -0.29
C GLU A 83 -10.28 -10.50 0.20
N ILE A 84 -10.97 -11.14 1.14
CA ILE A 84 -10.60 -12.44 1.71
C ILE A 84 -11.75 -13.43 1.50
N ILE A 85 -11.43 -14.63 1.05
CA ILE A 85 -12.37 -15.75 0.89
C ILE A 85 -12.61 -16.41 2.26
N PRO A 86 -13.84 -16.82 2.60
CA PRO A 86 -14.16 -17.55 3.82
C PRO A 86 -13.28 -18.76 4.11
#